data_AF-A0A643CY62-F1
#
_entry.id   AF-A0A643CY62-F1
#
_cell.length_a   1.000
_cell.length_b   1.000
_cell.length_c   1.000
_cell.angle_alpha   90.00
_cell.angle_beta   90.00
_cell.angle_gamma   90.00
#
_symmetry.space_group_name_H-M   'P 1'
#
loop_
_entity.id
_entity.type
_entity.pdbx_description
1 polymer ?
#
loop_
_entity_poly.entity_id
_entity_poly.type
_entity_poly.pdbx_seq_one_letter_code
_entity_poly.pdbx_strand_id
1 'polypeptide(L)' 'MKKLLLAGLFTFSLVGCATTPQQPQETAQETIRYSTSPCFGACPIYSVEITPEGAVHFDGKQYTKVTGTQDLKV' A
#
# COMPACT_ATOMS: atom_id res chain seq x y z
N MET A 1 19.87 -19.45 60.74
CA MET A 1 20.34 -18.29 59.95
C MET A 1 21.06 -18.76 58.68
N LYS A 2 20.38 -19.40 57.71
CA LYS A 2 21.00 -19.86 56.44
C LYS A 2 19.97 -20.23 55.36
N LYS A 3 18.89 -19.46 55.23
CA LYS A 3 17.81 -19.75 54.27
C LYS A 3 17.23 -18.47 53.65
N LEU A 4 18.08 -17.53 53.24
CA LEU A 4 17.61 -16.25 52.66
C LEU A 4 18.41 -15.78 51.43
N LEU A 5 19.29 -16.61 50.85
CA LEU A 5 20.17 -16.21 49.75
C LEU A 5 19.89 -16.92 48.41
N LEU A 6 18.68 -17.42 48.19
CA LEU A 6 18.33 -18.15 46.95
C LEU A 6 17.12 -17.58 46.19
N ALA A 7 16.53 -16.47 46.64
CA ALA A 7 15.30 -15.91 46.07
C ALA A 7 15.50 -14.58 45.30
N GLY A 8 16.73 -14.27 44.87
CA GLY A 8 17.05 -12.98 44.23
C GLY A 8 17.40 -13.04 42.74
N LEU A 9 17.45 -14.22 42.13
CA LEU A 9 18.04 -14.42 40.81
C LEU A 9 17.03 -14.77 39.69
N PHE A 10 15.75 -14.39 39.85
CA PHE A 10 14.70 -14.77 38.88
C PHE A 10 13.83 -13.61 38.37
N THR A 11 14.24 -12.35 38.53
CA THR A 11 13.34 -11.20 38.25
C THR A 11 13.97 -10.08 37.42
N PHE A 12 14.87 -10.39 36.47
CA PHE A 12 15.52 -9.32 35.69
C PHE A 12 15.67 -9.56 34.17
N SER A 13 14.86 -10.43 33.55
CA SER A 13 15.03 -10.82 32.14
C SER A 13 14.02 -10.24 31.14
N LEU A 14 13.16 -9.27 31.50
CA LEU A 14 12.10 -8.79 30.59
C LEU A 14 12.05 -7.26 30.38
N VAL A 15 13.17 -6.61 30.10
CA VAL A 15 13.15 -5.22 29.60
C VAL A 15 14.09 -5.06 28.41
N GLY A 16 13.55 -5.31 27.22
CA GLY A 16 14.25 -5.10 25.96
C GLY A 16 13.29 -4.70 24.84
N CYS A 17 12.69 -3.51 24.95
CA CYS A 17 12.05 -2.88 23.78
C CYS A 17 13.14 -2.20 22.95
N ALA A 18 13.62 -2.86 21.90
CA ALA A 18 14.40 -2.19 20.86
C ALA A 18 13.42 -1.33 20.03
N THR A 19 13.32 -0.03 20.35
CA THR A 19 12.63 0.94 19.50
C THR A 19 13.58 1.33 18.37
N THR A 20 13.27 0.92 17.16
CA THR A 20 13.97 1.37 15.96
C THR A 20 13.66 2.86 15.76
N PRO A 21 14.67 3.74 15.57
CA PRO A 21 14.40 5.13 15.26
C PRO A 21 13.57 5.23 13.98
N GLN A 22 12.44 5.94 14.08
CA GLN A 22 11.55 6.19 12.95
C GLN A 22 12.29 7.06 11.93
N GLN A 23 12.75 6.42 10.86
CA GLN A 23 13.24 7.14 9.69
C GLN A 23 12.07 7.95 9.12
N PRO A 24 12.27 9.21 8.71
CA PRO A 24 11.24 9.99 8.02
C PRO A 24 10.72 9.17 6.85
N GLN A 25 9.50 8.67 6.97
CA GLN A 25 8.82 8.04 5.85
C GLN A 25 8.35 9.19 4.97
N GLU A 26 9.21 9.59 4.03
CA GLU A 26 8.76 10.29 2.84
C GLU A 26 7.69 9.38 2.23
N THR A 27 6.44 9.80 2.36
CA THR A 27 5.31 9.01 1.87
C THR A 27 5.44 9.07 0.36
N ALA A 28 6.08 8.06 -0.22
CA ALA A 28 6.24 7.97 -1.66
C ALA A 28 4.84 8.02 -2.26
N GLN A 29 4.54 9.12 -2.93
CA GLN A 29 3.27 9.33 -3.58
C GLN A 29 3.30 8.53 -4.88
N GLU A 30 2.55 7.44 -4.92
CA GLU A 30 2.57 6.49 -6.03
C GLU A 30 1.43 6.73 -7.02
N THR A 31 1.71 6.55 -8.31
CA THR A 31 0.69 6.54 -9.36
C THR A 31 0.12 5.12 -9.52
N ILE A 32 -1.20 4.97 -9.40
CA ILE A 32 -1.88 3.70 -9.65
C ILE A 32 -2.03 3.51 -11.16
N ARG A 33 -1.54 2.39 -11.68
CA ARG A 33 -1.70 1.99 -13.10
C ARG A 33 -2.49 0.70 -13.15
N TYR A 34 -3.59 0.70 -13.90
CA TYR A 34 -4.43 -0.47 -14.10
C TYR A 34 -4.79 -0.61 -15.58
N SER A 35 -4.77 -1.85 -16.08
CA SER A 35 -5.15 -2.14 -17.46
C SER A 35 -5.87 -3.48 -17.56
N THR A 36 -6.79 -3.56 -18.52
CA THR A 36 -7.49 -4.78 -18.87
C THR A 36 -7.12 -5.23 -20.28
N SER A 37 -7.15 -6.54 -20.50
CA SER A 37 -6.92 -7.17 -21.80
C SER A 37 -8.23 -7.73 -22.37
N PRO A 38 -8.27 -8.04 -23.69
CA PRO A 38 -9.42 -8.71 -24.29
C PRO A 38 -9.75 -10.05 -23.61
N CYS A 39 -11.04 -10.38 -23.56
CA CYS A 39 -11.57 -11.68 -23.12
C CYS A 39 -12.40 -12.33 -24.23
N PHE A 40 -12.79 -13.60 -24.09
CA PHE A 40 -13.74 -14.27 -24.97
C PHE A 40 -15.19 -13.81 -24.70
N GLY A 41 -15.46 -12.52 -24.93
CA GLY A 41 -16.75 -11.89 -24.65
C GLY A 41 -16.68 -10.36 -24.76
N ALA A 42 -17.68 -9.68 -24.19
CA ALA A 42 -17.79 -8.23 -24.21
C ALA A 42 -17.16 -7.57 -22.96
N CYS A 43 -15.97 -8.00 -22.56
CA CYS A 43 -15.28 -7.37 -21.42
C CYS A 43 -14.70 -6.01 -21.85
N PRO A 44 -14.83 -4.95 -21.02
CA PRO A 44 -14.24 -3.65 -21.30
C PRO A 44 -12.71 -3.72 -21.40
N ILE A 45 -12.15 -3.15 -22.46
CA ILE A 45 -10.72 -3.02 -22.70
C ILE A 45 -10.33 -1.56 -22.46
N TYR A 46 -9.52 -1.30 -21.43
CA TYR A 46 -9.07 0.04 -21.10
C TYR A 46 -7.79 0.05 -20.27
N SER A 47 -7.17 1.22 -20.16
CA SER A 47 -6.16 1.52 -19.16
C SER A 47 -6.52 2.80 -18.38
N VAL A 48 -6.09 2.85 -17.13
CA VAL A 48 -6.25 4.02 -16.28
C VAL A 48 -4.98 4.27 -15.47
N GLU A 49 -4.59 5.54 -15.41
CA GLU A 49 -3.54 6.04 -14.53
C GLU A 49 -4.16 7.04 -13.54
N ILE A 50 -3.89 6.87 -12.25
CA ILE A 50 -4.39 7.74 -11.18
C ILE A 50 -3.19 8.27 -10.43
N THR A 51 -2.98 9.58 -10.55
CA THR A 51 -1.90 10.30 -9.88
C THR A 51 -2.23 10.54 -8.40
N PRO A 52 -1.22 10.80 -7.55
CA PRO A 52 -1.43 11.15 -6.15
C PRO A 52 -2.31 12.39 -5.93
N GLU A 53 -2.32 13.32 -6.88
CA GLU A 53 -3.11 14.56 -6.85
C GLU A 53 -4.57 14.33 -7.26
N GLY A 54 -4.94 13.09 -7.60
CA GLY A 54 -6.26 12.70 -8.05
C GLY A 54 -6.54 13.00 -9.53
N ALA A 55 -5.53 13.33 -10.34
CA ALA A 55 -5.71 13.37 -11.79
C ALA A 55 -5.78 11.95 -12.36
N VAL A 56 -6.73 11.73 -13.26
CA VAL A 56 -7.02 10.43 -13.88
C VAL A 56 -6.85 10.55 -15.39
N HIS A 57 -5.96 9.76 -15.96
CA HIS A 57 -5.87 9.54 -17.41
C HIS A 57 -6.50 8.20 -17.75
N PHE A 58 -7.63 8.23 -18.45
CA PHE A 58 -8.37 7.05 -18.89
C PHE A 58 -8.21 6.88 -20.41
N ASP A 59 -7.90 5.67 -20.87
CA ASP A 59 -7.91 5.29 -22.29
C ASP A 59 -8.85 4.10 -22.51
N GLY A 60 -10.04 4.37 -23.03
CA GLY A 60 -11.05 3.35 -23.32
C GLY A 60 -10.94 2.85 -24.76
N LYS A 61 -10.80 1.54 -24.95
CA LYS A 61 -10.61 0.95 -26.30
C LYS A 61 -11.88 0.32 -26.85
N GLN A 62 -12.43 -0.68 -26.18
CA GLN A 62 -13.60 -1.43 -26.67
C GLN A 62 -14.48 -1.91 -25.51
N TYR A 63 -15.78 -2.03 -25.75
CA TYR A 63 -16.78 -2.45 -24.75
C TYR A 63 -16.77 -1.59 -23.48
N THR A 64 -16.21 -0.39 -23.55
CA THR A 64 -16.22 0.63 -22.50
C THR A 64 -17.40 1.58 -22.72
N LYS A 65 -17.88 2.21 -21.63
CA LYS A 65 -18.93 3.23 -21.73
C LYS A 65 -18.47 4.46 -22.52
N VAL A 66 -17.21 4.84 -22.34
CA VAL A 66 -16.55 5.92 -23.07
C VAL A 66 -15.35 5.32 -23.82
N THR A 67 -15.23 5.64 -25.10
CA THR A 67 -14.10 5.22 -25.95
C THR A 67 -13.20 6.44 -26.19
N GLY A 68 -11.91 6.19 -26.32
CA GLY A 68 -10.86 7.21 -26.44
C GLY A 68 -10.33 7.68 -25.09
N THR A 69 -9.44 8.67 -25.15
CA THR A 69 -8.77 9.23 -23.99
C THR A 69 -9.65 10.27 -23.28
N GLN A 70 -9.64 10.26 -21.94
CA GLN A 70 -10.31 11.24 -21.08
C GLN A 70 -9.44 11.59 -19.88
N ASP A 71 -9.43 12.88 -19.55
CA ASP A 71 -8.74 13.41 -18.38
C ASP A 71 -9.78 13.84 -17.35
N LEU A 72 -9.69 13.28 -16.15
CA LEU A 72 -10.63 13.54 -15.06
C LEU A 72 -9.89 13.93 -13.78
N LYS A 73 -10.64 14.44 -12.81
CA LYS A 73 -10.18 14.71 -11.45
C LYS A 73 -11.17 14.14 -10.45
N VAL A 74 -10.67 13.37 -9.48
CA VAL A 74 -11.48 12.79 -8.39
C VAL A 74 -11.75 13.80 -7.28
#